data_AF-A0A9E0VZA2-F1
#
_entry.id   AF-A0A9E0VZA2-F1
#
_cell.length_a   1.000
_cell.length_b   1.000
_cell.length_c   1.000
_cell.angle_alpha   90.00
_cell.angle_beta   90.00
_cell.angle_gamma   90.00
#
_symmetry.space_group_name_H-M   'P 1'
#
loop_
_entity.id
_entity.type
_entity.pdbx_description
1 polymer ?
#
loop_
_entity_poly.entity_id
_entity_poly.type
_entity_poly.pdbx_seq_one_letter_code
_entity_poly.pdbx_strand_id
1 'polypeptide(L)' 'MIRAHVTMAMLVLMAGFIAFDAVAADPLNPYAAPPMLALGSGMAAAGAHCAAPPPT' A
#
# COMPACT_ATOMS: atom_id res chain seq x y z
N MET A 1 -18.06 -24.98 -19.38
CA MET A 1 -18.30 -23.51 -19.42
C MET A 1 -18.14 -22.83 -18.05
N ILE A 2 -18.33 -23.51 -16.91
CA ILE A 2 -18.27 -22.89 -15.57
C ILE A 2 -16.92 -22.21 -15.22
N ARG A 3 -15.79 -22.80 -15.66
CA ARG A 3 -14.45 -22.31 -15.30
C ARG A 3 -14.18 -20.89 -15.80
N ALA A 4 -14.52 -20.61 -17.06
CA ALA A 4 -14.32 -19.28 -17.64
C ALA A 4 -15.15 -18.21 -16.92
N HIS A 5 -16.39 -18.52 -16.54
CA HIS A 5 -17.27 -17.59 -15.82
C HIS A 5 -16.73 -17.28 -14.42
N VAL A 6 -16.26 -18.30 -13.70
CA VAL A 6 -15.65 -18.13 -12.37
C VAL A 6 -14.35 -17.32 -12.47
N THR A 7 -13.48 -17.62 -13.44
CA THR A 7 -12.25 -16.84 -13.67
C THR A 7 -12.56 -15.38 -13.97
N MET A 8 -13.53 -15.11 -14.85
CA MET A 8 -13.93 -13.75 -15.20
C MET A 8 -14.47 -13.02 -13.97
N ALA A 9 -15.37 -13.64 -13.21
CA ALA A 9 -15.94 -13.07 -11.99
C ALA A 9 -14.85 -12.72 -10.96
N MET A 10 -13.88 -13.61 -10.77
CA MET A 10 -12.73 -13.38 -9.89
C MET A 10 -11.90 -12.16 -10.34
N LEU A 11 -11.61 -12.06 -11.64
CA LEU A 11 -10.85 -10.94 -12.20
C LEU A 11 -11.58 -9.61 -12.02
N VAL A 12 -12.90 -9.59 -12.27
CA VAL A 12 -13.71 -8.38 -12.07
C VAL A 12 -13.76 -7.96 -10.62
N LEU A 13 -13.95 -8.90 -9.69
CA LEU A 13 -13.95 -8.60 -8.26
C LEU A 13 -12.59 -8.07 -7.80
N MET A 14 -11.49 -8.67 -8.27
CA MET A 14 -10.14 -8.24 -7.91
C MET A 14 -9.83 -6.84 -8.46
N ALA A 15 -10.19 -6.57 -9.72
CA ALA A 15 -10.04 -5.24 -10.31
C ALA A 15 -10.89 -4.19 -9.58
N GLY A 16 -12.14 -4.53 -9.24
CA GLY A 16 -13.03 -3.65 -8.48
C GLY A 16 -12.50 -3.35 -7.08
N PHE A 17 -11.94 -4.35 -6.39
CA PHE A 17 -11.32 -4.17 -5.08
C PHE A 17 -10.11 -3.25 -5.14
N ILE A 18 -9.20 -3.44 -6.11
CA ILE A 18 -8.03 -2.58 -6.30
C ILE A 18 -8.43 -1.14 -6.61
N ALA A 19 -9.43 -0.94 -7.48
CA ALA A 19 -9.91 0.40 -7.82
C ALA A 19 -10.55 1.09 -6.62
N PHE A 20 -11.33 0.36 -5.81
CA PHE A 20 -11.91 0.89 -4.58
C PHE A 20 -10.83 1.30 -3.58
N ASP A 21 -9.83 0.44 -3.34
CA ASP A 21 -8.70 0.73 -2.45
C ASP A 21 -7.96 1.99 -2.89
N ALA A 22 -7.63 2.10 -4.18
CA ALA A 22 -6.90 3.26 -4.71
C ALA A 22 -7.66 4.59 -4.62
N VAL A 23 -8.99 4.57 -4.69
CA VAL A 23 -9.83 5.77 -4.58
C VAL A 23 -10.12 6.14 -3.12
N ALA A 24 -10.23 5.14 -2.25
CA ALA A 24 -10.55 5.34 -0.83
C ALA A 24 -9.31 5.61 0.04
N ALA A 25 -8.12 5.22 -0.41
CA ALA A 25 -6.88 5.43 0.33
C ALA A 25 -6.49 6.91 0.40
N ASP A 26 -6.04 7.34 1.59
CA ASP A 26 -5.36 8.62 1.74
C ASP A 26 -4.05 8.64 0.95
N PRO A 27 -3.56 9.83 0.54
CA PRO A 27 -2.25 9.97 -0.05
C PRO A 27 -1.18 9.33 0.84
N LEU A 28 -0.32 8.51 0.24
CA LEU A 28 0.76 7.86 0.97
C LEU A 28 1.63 8.92 1.65
N ASN A 29 1.72 8.86 2.98
CA ASN A 29 2.63 9.70 3.75
C ASN A 29 3.99 8.98 3.85
N PRO A 30 5.03 9.39 3.08
CA PRO A 30 6.32 8.72 3.09
C PRO A 30 7.07 8.85 4.43
N TYR A 31 6.66 9.77 5.30
CA TYR A 31 7.25 9.97 6.63
C TYR A 31 6.58 9.14 7.73
N ALA A 32 5.35 8.66 7.49
CA ALA A 32 4.62 7.78 8.41
C ALA A 32 4.55 6.33 7.92
N ALA A 33 4.94 6.07 6.67
CA ALA A 33 4.97 4.73 6.11
C ALA A 33 6.03 3.87 6.82
N PRO A 34 5.68 2.66 7.28
CA PRO A 34 6.67 1.68 7.73
C PRO A 34 7.68 1.38 6.62
N PRO A 35 8.93 1.00 6.95
CA PRO A 35 9.90 0.66 5.93
C PRO A 35 9.40 -0.55 5.13
N MET A 36 9.38 -0.44 3.79
CA MET A 36 8.96 -1.51 2.87
C MET A 36 9.73 -2.82 3.12
N LEU A 37 10.98 -2.72 3.61
CA LEU A 37 11.78 -3.83 4.09
C LEU A 37 12.31 -3.52 5.50
N ALA A 38 11.74 -4.18 6.51
CA ALA A 38 12.29 -4.19 7.87
C ALA A 38 13.23 -5.38 8.01
N LEU A 39 14.51 -5.21 7.63
CA LEU A 39 15.57 -6.19 7.86
C LEU A 39 15.93 -6.23 9.36
N GLY A 40 15.00 -6.69 10.19
CA GLY A 40 15.23 -7.25 11.53
C GLY A 40 15.92 -6.40 12.59
N SER A 41 16.22 -5.12 12.38
CA SER A 41 16.96 -4.31 13.39
C SER A 41 16.10 -3.77 14.53
N GLY A 42 14.78 -3.98 14.50
CA GLY A 42 13.83 -3.45 15.50
C GLY A 42 13.69 -1.92 15.50
N MET A 43 14.42 -1.21 14.63
CA MET A 43 14.24 0.21 14.42
C MET A 43 12.99 0.44 13.57
N ALA A 44 12.02 1.17 14.13
CA ALA A 44 11.01 1.84 13.31
C ALA A 44 11.73 2.71 12.27
N ALA A 45 11.12 2.94 11.10
CA ALA A 45 11.60 3.95 10.17
C ALA A 45 11.43 5.35 10.78
N ALA A 46 12.24 5.69 11.78
CA ALA A 46 12.61 7.07 12.02
C ALA A 46 13.45 7.43 10.80
N GLY A 47 12.88 8.19 9.87
CA GLY A 47 13.62 8.73 8.74
C GLY A 47 14.97 9.25 9.23
N ALA A 48 16.05 8.92 8.53
CA ALA A 48 17.37 9.44 8.85
C ALA A 48 17.28 10.96 9.08
N HIS A 49 18.17 11.54 9.89
CA HIS A 49 18.08 12.95 10.30
C HIS A 49 17.88 13.96 9.14
N CYS A 50 18.27 13.60 7.91
CA CYS A 50 18.08 14.36 6.68
C CYS A 50 16.69 14.21 6.00
N ALA A 51 15.82 13.34 6.52
CA ALA A 51 14.47 13.07 6.03
C ALA A 51 13.38 13.60 6.98
N ALA A 52 13.74 14.40 7.98
CA ALA A 52 12.77 15.08 8.81
C ALA A 52 11.99 16.12 7.96
N PRO A 53 10.64 16.13 8.00
CA PRO A 53 9.88 17.17 7.32
C PRO A 53 10.24 18.55 7.91
N PRO A 54 10.26 19.61 7.09
CA PRO A 54 10.55 20.96 7.57
C PRO A 54 9.50 21.41 8.61
N PRO A 55 9.90 22.19 9.62
CA PRO A 55 8.95 22.71 10.61
C PRO A 55 7.91 23.60 9.89
N THR A 56 6.64 23.38 10.22
CA THR A 56 5.51 24.26 9.88
C THR A 56 5.48 25.47 10.80
#